data_AF-A0A1H8V5C4-F1
#
_entry.id   AF-A0A1H8V5C4-F1
#
_cell.length_a   1.000
_cell.length_b   1.000
_cell.length_c   1.000
_cell.angle_alpha   90.00
_cell.angle_beta   90.00
_cell.angle_gamma   90.00
#
_symmetry.space_group_name_H-M   'P 1'
#
loop_
_entity.id
_entity.type
_entity.pdbx_description
1 polymer ?
#
loop_
_entity_poly.entity_id
_entity_poly.type
_entity_poly.pdbx_seq_one_letter_code
_entity_poly.pdbx_strand_id
1 'polypeptide(L)'
;MRKVITTLNSPLERGRDGNERWQGCVSAIGLSKHKHTPPPLSRGDSRGPLLFKFVMILMVITCSSITAHAQHAGYTQLSDLTKFKQQFAEVAAKTNSIKSDFTQDKNLSMLSEKITSKGKFWYRKPNMLRMEYTQPFSYLMILNKDNVYIKDGQKENKVSTRSNKVFKQINKIVVDCIQGTALNSGDFKSAVYENKGTYLVSLSPVNKQLSDFFKTIEITVDKKDYSVNTIEMLEGSGDSTTLHFTNKEINANIPDALFAIK
;
A
#
# COMPACT_ATOMS: atom_id res chain seq x y z
N MET A 1 45.32 -1.90 -21.30
CA MET A 1 45.80 -3.18 -20.71
C MET A 1 44.61 -3.94 -20.14
N ARG A 2 44.79 -5.25 -19.91
CA ARG A 2 43.80 -6.34 -20.00
C ARG A 2 42.64 -6.36 -18.98
N LYS A 3 41.46 -6.71 -19.53
CA LYS A 3 40.41 -7.66 -19.08
C LYS A 3 40.58 -8.33 -17.70
N VAL A 4 39.46 -8.44 -16.96
CA VAL A 4 38.88 -9.75 -16.57
C VAL A 4 37.35 -9.72 -16.75
N ILE A 5 36.85 -10.75 -17.43
CA ILE A 5 35.47 -11.11 -17.76
C ILE A 5 35.18 -12.40 -16.98
N THR A 6 33.99 -12.54 -16.38
CA THR A 6 33.37 -13.86 -16.11
C THR A 6 31.85 -13.65 -15.89
N THR A 7 31.02 -13.69 -16.95
CA THR A 7 30.07 -14.77 -17.33
C THR A 7 29.15 -15.27 -16.20
N LEU A 8 27.84 -14.94 -16.18
CA LEU A 8 26.71 -15.58 -16.89
C LEU A 8 26.59 -17.09 -16.64
N ASN A 9 25.56 -17.50 -15.89
CA ASN A 9 24.52 -18.43 -16.36
C ASN A 9 23.43 -18.68 -15.30
N SER A 10 22.18 -18.42 -15.68
CA SER A 10 21.01 -19.24 -15.28
C SER A 10 20.87 -20.34 -16.35
N PRO A 11 20.32 -21.54 -16.06
CA PRO A 11 18.86 -21.71 -16.18
C PRO A 11 18.26 -22.82 -15.28
N LEU A 12 17.01 -22.63 -14.85
CA LEU A 12 16.15 -23.70 -14.32
C LEU A 12 14.90 -23.83 -15.20
N GLU A 13 14.87 -24.91 -15.99
CA GLU A 13 13.68 -25.46 -16.60
C GLU A 13 13.78 -27.00 -16.61
N ARG A 14 12.63 -27.63 -16.30
CA ARG A 14 12.14 -28.99 -16.64
C ARG A 14 12.27 -30.17 -15.64
N GLY A 15 11.12 -30.88 -15.54
CA GLY A 15 10.91 -32.29 -15.16
C GLY A 15 10.58 -32.46 -13.69
N ARG A 16 9.36 -32.79 -13.22
CA ARG A 16 8.33 -33.79 -13.57
C ARG A 16 8.79 -35.26 -13.40
N ASP A 17 7.99 -35.97 -12.62
CA ASP A 17 7.89 -37.43 -12.38
C ASP A 17 8.85 -38.12 -11.41
N GLY A 18 8.31 -39.12 -10.70
CA GLY A 18 9.08 -40.24 -10.18
C GLY A 18 8.91 -40.59 -8.71
N ASN A 19 7.79 -41.20 -8.38
CA ASN A 19 7.60 -42.08 -7.22
C ASN A 19 8.64 -43.21 -7.24
N GLU A 20 9.47 -43.39 -6.19
CA GLU A 20 10.01 -44.71 -5.83
C GLU A 20 10.71 -44.73 -4.46
N ARG A 21 10.67 -45.91 -3.85
CA ARG A 21 10.78 -46.22 -2.42
C ARG A 21 11.84 -47.31 -2.27
N TRP A 22 12.90 -47.10 -1.49
CA TRP A 22 13.76 -48.14 -0.88
C TRP A 22 14.40 -47.55 0.39
N GLN A 23 13.89 -47.89 1.58
CA GLN A 23 14.37 -48.94 2.49
C GLN A 23 15.79 -48.74 3.07
N GLY A 24 15.82 -48.49 4.38
CA GLY A 24 16.55 -49.35 5.31
C GLY A 24 17.98 -48.95 5.69
N CYS A 25 18.15 -48.49 6.93
CA CYS A 25 19.05 -49.18 7.86
C CYS A 25 18.61 -48.93 9.30
N VAL A 26 18.07 -49.99 9.91
CA VAL A 26 17.76 -50.08 11.34
C VAL A 26 18.97 -50.71 12.02
N SER A 27 19.45 -50.13 13.12
CA SER A 27 20.22 -50.88 14.12
C SER A 27 19.44 -50.87 15.42
N ALA A 28 19.13 -52.08 15.88
CA ALA A 28 18.44 -52.39 17.10
C ALA A 28 19.42 -52.38 18.29
N ILE A 29 18.97 -51.86 19.44
CA ILE A 29 19.44 -52.28 20.77
C ILE A 29 18.19 -52.42 21.66
N GLY A 30 18.16 -53.53 22.40
CA GLY A 30 16.97 -54.16 22.92
C GLY A 30 16.44 -53.66 24.27
N LEU A 31 15.12 -53.90 24.42
CA LEU A 31 14.42 -54.55 25.53
C LEU A 31 14.82 -54.20 26.98
N SER A 32 13.88 -53.54 27.67
CA SER A 32 13.37 -54.06 28.95
C SER A 32 11.93 -53.58 29.19
N LYS A 33 11.03 -54.55 29.44
CA LYS A 33 9.62 -54.33 29.80
C LYS A 33 9.52 -54.11 31.31
N HIS A 34 9.08 -52.93 31.74
CA HIS A 34 8.51 -52.75 33.08
C HIS A 34 7.04 -52.32 32.96
N LYS A 35 6.14 -53.20 33.39
CA LYS A 35 4.72 -52.89 33.62
C LYS A 35 4.62 -52.04 34.88
N HIS A 36 4.22 -50.78 34.75
CA HIS A 36 3.79 -49.96 35.87
C HIS A 36 2.26 -49.93 35.92
N THR A 37 1.68 -50.57 36.94
CA THR A 37 0.28 -50.38 37.33
C THR A 37 0.18 -49.17 38.27
N PRO A 38 -0.67 -48.17 38.00
CA PRO A 38 -0.85 -47.05 38.92
C PRO A 38 -1.62 -47.48 40.18
N PRO A 39 -1.30 -46.90 41.36
CA PRO A 39 -2.05 -47.15 42.60
C PRO A 39 -3.44 -46.50 42.57
N PRO A 40 -4.41 -46.99 43.40
CA PRO A 40 -5.76 -46.47 43.41
C PRO A 40 -5.81 -45.05 44.01
N LEU A 41 -6.49 -44.13 43.31
CA LEU A 41 -6.77 -42.79 43.83
C LEU A 41 -7.80 -42.85 44.97
N SER A 42 -7.36 -42.38 46.13
CA SER A 42 -8.16 -42.09 47.31
C SER A 42 -9.25 -41.06 47.00
N ARG A 43 -10.46 -41.30 47.52
CA ARG A 43 -11.62 -40.39 47.48
C ARG A 43 -11.27 -39.09 48.21
N GLY A 44 -11.00 -38.04 47.44
CA GLY A 44 -10.90 -36.66 47.89
C GLY A 44 -12.25 -35.95 47.83
N ASP A 45 -12.54 -35.26 48.92
CA ASP A 45 -13.81 -34.71 49.36
C ASP A 45 -14.48 -33.71 48.40
N SER A 46 -15.80 -33.81 48.29
CA SER A 46 -16.64 -33.04 47.38
C SER A 46 -16.96 -31.67 47.99
N ARG A 47 -16.15 -30.65 47.66
CA ARG A 47 -16.42 -29.25 48.04
C ARG A 47 -16.60 -28.35 46.81
N GLY A 48 -17.85 -28.21 46.39
CA GLY A 48 -18.40 -26.97 45.81
C GLY A 48 -18.30 -26.79 44.30
N PRO A 49 -19.28 -27.26 43.49
CA PRO A 49 -19.40 -26.89 42.08
C PRO A 49 -19.77 -25.41 41.84
N LEU A 50 -19.99 -24.62 42.90
CA LEU A 50 -20.31 -23.20 42.79
C LEU A 50 -19.09 -22.30 42.53
N LEU A 51 -17.93 -22.57 43.14
CA LEU A 51 -16.74 -21.72 42.94
C LEU A 51 -16.20 -21.84 41.50
N PHE A 52 -16.22 -23.05 40.92
CA PHE A 52 -15.76 -23.29 39.55
C PHE A 52 -16.67 -22.62 38.49
N LYS A 53 -17.98 -22.54 38.75
CA LYS A 53 -18.93 -21.84 37.87
C LYS A 53 -18.74 -20.32 37.88
N PHE A 54 -18.43 -19.73 39.04
CA PHE A 54 -18.15 -18.30 39.12
C PHE A 54 -16.82 -17.91 38.46
N VAL A 55 -15.78 -18.75 38.58
CA VAL A 55 -14.50 -18.51 37.88
C VAL A 55 -14.67 -18.63 36.36
N MET A 56 -15.48 -19.56 35.86
CA MET A 56 -15.74 -19.69 34.43
C MET A 56 -16.59 -18.54 33.86
N ILE A 57 -17.53 -18.00 34.64
CA ILE A 57 -18.33 -16.81 34.26
C ILE A 57 -17.47 -15.53 34.27
N LEU A 58 -16.52 -15.40 35.20
CA LEU A 58 -15.59 -14.27 35.26
C LEU A 58 -14.56 -14.28 34.11
N MET A 59 -14.20 -15.47 33.61
CA MET A 59 -13.25 -15.65 32.50
C MET A 59 -13.90 -15.43 31.11
N VAL A 60 -15.23 -15.57 30.99
CA VAL A 60 -15.97 -15.29 29.74
C VAL A 60 -16.31 -13.80 29.59
N ILE A 61 -16.47 -13.07 30.70
CA ILE A 61 -16.75 -11.62 30.69
C ILE A 61 -15.50 -10.77 30.37
N THR A 62 -14.29 -11.30 30.57
CA THR A 62 -13.03 -10.59 30.28
C THR A 62 -12.55 -10.71 28.83
N CYS A 63 -13.17 -11.57 28.00
CA CYS A 63 -12.77 -11.76 26.60
C CYS A 63 -13.62 -10.96 25.59
N SER A 64 -14.61 -10.20 26.07
CA SER A 64 -15.56 -9.46 25.24
C SER A 64 -15.37 -7.95 25.40
N SER A 65 -14.22 -7.40 25.00
CA SER A 65 -14.03 -5.99 24.60
C SER A 65 -12.54 -5.71 24.48
N ILE A 66 -12.01 -5.78 23.28
CA ILE A 66 -11.13 -4.79 22.62
C ILE A 66 -10.90 -5.42 21.24
N THR A 67 -11.91 -5.34 20.38
CA THR A 67 -11.63 -5.26 18.95
C THR A 67 -11.07 -3.86 18.73
N ALA A 68 -9.77 -3.71 18.98
CA ALA A 68 -9.03 -2.57 18.48
C ALA A 68 -9.04 -2.68 16.96
N HIS A 69 -10.13 -2.22 16.33
CA HIS A 69 -10.05 -1.78 14.96
C HIS A 69 -8.90 -0.78 14.94
N ALA A 70 -7.93 -0.97 14.05
CA ALA A 70 -6.86 -0.02 13.85
C ALA A 70 -7.49 1.32 13.46
N GLN A 71 -7.77 2.16 14.47
CA GLN A 71 -8.27 3.50 14.27
C GLN A 71 -7.06 4.35 13.88
N HIS A 72 -7.17 5.09 12.79
CA HIS A 72 -6.14 6.06 12.42
C HIS A 72 -5.98 7.04 13.58
N ALA A 73 -4.81 7.06 14.22
CA ALA A 73 -4.58 7.83 15.43
C ALA A 73 -4.90 9.32 15.20
N GLY A 74 -5.76 9.89 16.05
CA GLY A 74 -6.18 11.29 15.94
C GLY A 74 -7.25 11.58 14.89
N TYR A 75 -7.83 10.55 14.24
CA TYR A 75 -8.93 10.68 13.31
C TYR A 75 -10.20 9.98 13.81
N THR A 76 -11.35 10.54 13.46
CA THR A 76 -12.67 9.95 13.68
C THR A 76 -13.29 9.57 12.35
N GLN A 77 -13.88 8.38 12.25
CA GLN A 77 -14.53 7.95 11.01
C GLN A 77 -15.76 8.80 10.72
N LEU A 78 -15.86 9.29 9.48
CA LEU A 78 -17.01 10.03 9.00
C LEU A 78 -18.08 9.04 8.52
N SER A 79 -19.21 8.96 9.22
CA SER A 79 -20.31 8.05 8.90
C SER A 79 -21.17 8.57 7.74
N ASP A 80 -21.45 9.88 7.71
CA ASP A 80 -22.15 10.54 6.60
C ASP A 80 -21.16 11.18 5.63
N LEU A 81 -20.96 10.52 4.49
CA LEU A 81 -20.05 10.98 3.44
C LEU A 81 -20.67 12.02 2.50
N THR A 82 -21.96 12.34 2.63
CA THR A 82 -22.70 13.14 1.64
C THR A 82 -22.06 14.50 1.43
N LYS A 83 -21.84 15.25 2.52
CA LYS A 83 -21.24 16.58 2.46
C LYS A 83 -19.80 16.53 1.94
N PHE A 84 -19.01 15.56 2.39
CA PHE A 84 -17.64 15.40 1.93
C PHE A 84 -17.58 15.10 0.43
N LYS A 85 -18.34 14.11 -0.05
CA LYS A 85 -18.38 13.74 -1.47
C LYS A 85 -18.84 14.91 -2.34
N GLN A 86 -19.86 15.64 -1.91
CA GLN A 86 -20.35 16.82 -2.64
C GLN A 86 -19.27 17.90 -2.74
N GLN A 87 -18.68 18.33 -1.62
CA GLN A 87 -17.67 19.39 -1.61
C GLN A 87 -16.40 18.99 -2.36
N PHE A 88 -15.95 17.74 -2.19
CA PHE A 88 -14.80 17.21 -2.90
C PHE A 88 -15.04 17.19 -4.43
N ALA A 89 -16.22 16.75 -4.88
CA ALA A 89 -16.59 16.79 -6.29
C ALA A 89 -16.72 18.22 -6.84
N GLU A 90 -17.27 19.15 -6.06
CA GLU A 90 -17.37 20.57 -6.45
C GLU A 90 -16.00 21.22 -6.64
N VAL A 91 -15.05 20.97 -5.73
CA VAL A 91 -13.68 21.47 -5.83
C VAL A 91 -12.93 20.83 -7.01
N ALA A 92 -13.07 19.52 -7.17
CA ALA A 92 -12.52 18.80 -8.33
C ALA A 92 -13.06 19.35 -9.66
N ALA A 93 -14.35 19.67 -9.72
CA ALA A 93 -14.97 20.24 -10.92
C ALA A 93 -14.40 21.63 -11.28
N LYS A 94 -14.11 22.46 -10.27
CA LYS A 94 -13.54 23.82 -10.40
C LYS A 94 -12.03 23.85 -10.60
N THR A 95 -11.35 22.72 -10.41
CA THR A 95 -9.89 22.60 -10.56
C THR A 95 -9.55 22.25 -12.00
N ASN A 96 -9.09 23.24 -12.76
CA ASN A 96 -8.66 23.09 -14.15
C ASN A 96 -7.17 22.74 -14.26
N SER A 97 -6.35 23.21 -13.33
CA SER A 97 -4.92 22.92 -13.28
C SER A 97 -4.37 22.98 -11.86
N ILE A 98 -3.27 22.27 -11.64
CA ILE A 98 -2.50 22.30 -10.40
C ILE A 98 -1.03 22.37 -10.79
N LYS A 99 -0.29 23.25 -10.15
CA LYS A 99 1.18 23.26 -10.16
C LYS A 99 1.65 23.13 -8.72
N SER A 100 2.61 22.25 -8.45
CA SER A 100 3.15 22.10 -7.11
C SER A 100 4.57 21.54 -7.13
N ASP A 101 5.23 21.65 -5.98
CA ASP A 101 6.39 20.84 -5.67
C ASP A 101 5.93 19.51 -5.08
N PHE A 102 6.75 18.48 -5.20
CA PHE A 102 6.54 17.25 -4.43
C PHE A 102 7.83 16.70 -3.85
N THR A 103 7.70 16.03 -2.70
CA THR A 103 8.71 15.15 -2.14
C THR A 103 8.13 13.75 -2.06
N GLN A 104 8.86 12.75 -2.56
CA GLN A 104 8.53 11.34 -2.46
C GLN A 104 9.47 10.67 -1.47
N ASP A 105 8.90 9.98 -0.50
CA ASP A 105 9.62 9.13 0.44
C ASP A 105 9.27 7.67 0.16
N LYS A 106 10.27 6.86 -0.18
CA LYS A 106 10.15 5.41 -0.38
C LYS A 106 10.85 4.69 0.75
N ASN A 107 10.09 4.00 1.60
CA ASN A 107 10.63 3.10 2.62
C ASN A 107 10.60 1.67 2.09
N LEU A 108 11.74 1.00 2.11
CA LEU A 108 11.89 -0.37 1.63
C LEU A 108 11.75 -1.32 2.81
N SER A 109 10.78 -2.23 2.79
CA SER A 109 10.49 -3.13 3.91
C SER A 109 11.69 -3.97 4.37
N MET A 110 12.61 -4.25 3.46
CA MET A 110 13.79 -5.08 3.68
C MET A 110 15.05 -4.27 4.04
N LEU A 111 14.99 -2.92 4.03
CA LEU A 111 16.13 -2.04 4.30
C LEU A 111 15.73 -0.94 5.30
N SER A 112 16.65 -0.58 6.19
CA SER A 112 16.38 0.49 7.17
C SER A 112 16.42 1.90 6.57
N GLU A 113 16.80 2.02 5.29
CA GLU A 113 17.00 3.30 4.63
C GLU A 113 15.77 3.76 3.86
N LYS A 114 15.46 5.05 4.00
CA LYS A 114 14.44 5.76 3.25
C LYS A 114 15.08 6.46 2.05
N ILE A 115 14.50 6.26 0.87
CA ILE A 115 14.90 6.99 -0.34
C ILE A 115 13.98 8.20 -0.51
N THR A 116 14.54 9.39 -0.41
CA THR A 116 13.80 10.65 -0.65
C THR A 116 14.12 11.18 -2.04
N SER A 117 13.08 11.43 -2.83
CA SER A 117 13.17 12.10 -4.13
C SER A 117 12.36 13.39 -4.14
N LYS A 118 12.77 14.38 -4.93
CA LYS A 118 12.08 15.67 -5.03
C LYS A 118 11.82 16.03 -6.48
N GLY A 119 10.76 16.79 -6.69
CA GLY A 119 10.39 17.18 -8.04
C GLY A 119 9.27 18.20 -8.12
N LYS A 120 8.75 18.34 -9.33
CA LYS A 120 7.66 19.23 -9.70
C LYS A 120 6.50 18.43 -10.28
N PHE A 121 5.30 18.85 -9.93
CA PHE A 121 4.06 18.24 -10.36
C PHE A 121 3.22 19.28 -11.10
N TRP A 122 2.70 18.89 -12.25
CA TRP A 122 1.71 19.66 -12.98
C TRP A 122 0.56 18.76 -13.38
N TYR A 123 -0.65 19.25 -13.19
CA TYR A 123 -1.87 18.65 -13.67
C TYR A 123 -2.66 19.70 -14.45
N ARG A 124 -3.33 19.27 -15.51
CA ARG A 124 -4.35 20.04 -16.20
C ARG A 124 -5.45 19.12 -16.69
N LYS A 125 -6.69 19.53 -16.44
CA LYS A 125 -7.90 18.81 -16.83
C LYS A 125 -7.97 18.67 -18.36
N PRO A 126 -8.52 17.56 -18.89
CA PRO A 126 -8.95 16.36 -18.16
C PRO A 126 -7.78 15.46 -17.73
N ASN A 127 -6.85 15.17 -18.64
CA ASN A 127 -5.88 14.08 -18.50
C ASN A 127 -4.48 14.51 -18.93
N MET A 128 -4.02 15.68 -18.49
CA MET A 128 -2.64 16.12 -18.68
C MET A 128 -1.93 16.15 -17.33
N LEU A 129 -0.86 15.39 -17.20
CA LEU A 129 -0.07 15.32 -15.98
C LEU A 129 1.41 15.27 -16.34
N ARG A 130 2.23 15.98 -15.58
CA ARG A 130 3.69 15.94 -15.64
C ARG A 130 4.23 15.76 -14.24
N MET A 131 5.03 14.72 -14.04
CA MET A 131 5.85 14.52 -12.85
C MET A 131 7.31 14.56 -13.27
N GLU A 132 8.04 15.54 -12.74
CA GLU A 132 9.45 15.74 -13.03
C GLU A 132 10.24 15.64 -11.74
N TYR A 133 10.94 14.53 -11.58
CA TYR A 133 11.89 14.31 -10.51
C TYR A 133 13.19 15.02 -10.89
N THR A 134 13.69 15.82 -9.95
CA THR A 134 14.91 16.63 -10.12
C THR A 134 16.03 16.16 -9.22
N GLN A 135 15.72 15.39 -8.16
CA GLN A 135 16.68 14.90 -7.18
C GLN A 135 16.25 13.53 -6.61
N PRO A 136 17.21 12.64 -6.27
CA PRO A 136 18.64 12.72 -6.60
C PRO A 136 18.94 12.42 -8.08
N PHE A 137 18.00 11.83 -8.81
CA PHE A 137 18.11 11.53 -10.23
C PHE A 137 17.03 12.26 -11.03
N SER A 138 17.36 12.64 -12.27
CA SER A 138 16.41 13.28 -13.17
C SER A 138 15.56 12.24 -13.89
N TYR A 139 14.25 12.35 -13.71
CA TYR A 139 13.27 11.46 -14.33
C TYR A 139 12.01 12.25 -14.66
N LEU A 140 11.50 12.10 -15.87
CA LEU A 140 10.33 12.80 -16.36
C LEU A 140 9.26 11.80 -16.78
N MET A 141 8.05 12.02 -16.30
CA MET A 141 6.85 11.33 -16.73
C MET A 141 5.81 12.34 -17.18
N ILE A 142 5.20 12.07 -18.34
CA ILE A 142 4.11 12.88 -18.87
C ILE A 142 2.96 11.96 -19.24
N LEU A 143 1.76 12.23 -18.73
CA LEU A 143 0.50 11.75 -19.26
C LEU A 143 -0.10 12.86 -20.12
N ASN A 144 -0.42 12.57 -21.37
CA ASN A 144 -1.12 13.47 -22.26
C ASN A 144 -2.26 12.72 -22.94
N LYS A 145 -3.47 12.91 -22.40
CA LYS A 145 -4.68 12.14 -22.75
C LYS A 145 -4.42 10.66 -22.48
N ASP A 146 -4.34 9.85 -23.52
CA ASP A 146 -4.13 8.40 -23.42
C ASP A 146 -2.66 7.99 -23.53
N ASN A 147 -1.78 8.95 -23.84
CA ASN A 147 -0.35 8.68 -24.04
C ASN A 147 0.43 8.87 -22.75
N VAL A 148 1.28 7.91 -22.43
CA VAL A 148 2.22 7.97 -21.31
C VAL A 148 3.63 8.00 -21.85
N TYR A 149 4.40 8.99 -21.43
CA TYR A 149 5.78 9.21 -21.80
C TYR A 149 6.67 9.19 -20.58
N ILE A 150 7.84 8.57 -20.71
CA ILE A 150 8.81 8.41 -19.64
C ILE A 150 10.20 8.68 -20.21
N LYS A 151 10.98 9.54 -19.54
CA LYS A 151 12.36 9.86 -19.88
C LYS A 151 13.24 9.76 -18.62
N ASP A 152 14.26 8.94 -18.71
CA ASP A 152 15.29 8.77 -17.67
C ASP A 152 16.60 9.37 -18.21
N GLY A 153 17.25 10.22 -17.42
CA GLY A 153 18.16 11.28 -17.87
C GLY A 153 19.23 10.93 -18.92
N GLN A 154 19.69 9.67 -19.02
CA GLN A 154 20.80 9.25 -19.90
C GLN A 154 20.45 8.23 -20.99
N LYS A 155 19.26 7.62 -21.01
CA LYS A 155 18.85 6.65 -22.07
C LYS A 155 17.33 6.67 -22.28
N GLU A 156 16.89 6.82 -23.53
CA GLU A 156 15.59 6.29 -23.96
C GLU A 156 15.64 4.76 -23.93
N ASN A 157 15.51 4.10 -22.78
CA ASN A 157 15.36 2.64 -22.76
C ASN A 157 14.67 2.10 -21.50
N LYS A 158 13.55 1.41 -21.74
CA LYS A 158 12.84 0.42 -20.91
C LYS A 158 13.08 0.49 -19.40
N VAL A 159 12.30 1.34 -18.74
CA VAL A 159 11.83 1.06 -17.38
C VAL A 159 11.12 -0.30 -17.40
N SER A 160 11.34 -1.13 -16.37
CA SER A 160 10.65 -2.43 -16.27
C SER A 160 9.14 -2.22 -16.46
N THR A 161 8.52 -3.08 -17.28
CA THR A 161 7.07 -2.97 -17.59
C THR A 161 6.21 -3.02 -16.31
N ARG A 162 6.72 -3.65 -15.25
CA ARG A 162 6.07 -3.69 -13.92
C ARG A 162 6.10 -2.33 -13.24
N SER A 163 7.24 -1.66 -13.14
CA SER A 163 7.33 -0.31 -12.54
C SER A 163 6.45 0.68 -13.31
N ASN A 164 6.45 0.63 -14.65
CA ASN A 164 5.56 1.45 -15.47
C ASN A 164 4.08 1.18 -15.16
N LYS A 165 3.67 -0.09 -15.01
CA LYS A 165 2.29 -0.43 -14.61
C LYS A 165 1.92 0.11 -13.23
N VAL A 166 2.80 -0.03 -12.23
CA VAL A 166 2.56 0.53 -10.89
C VAL A 166 2.38 2.04 -10.98
N PHE A 167 3.32 2.75 -11.59
CA PHE A 167 3.25 4.20 -11.72
C PHE A 167 2.03 4.66 -12.53
N LYS A 168 1.64 3.93 -13.57
CA LYS A 168 0.40 4.21 -14.30
C LYS A 168 -0.83 4.10 -13.40
N GLN A 169 -0.86 3.11 -12.51
CA GLN A 169 -1.93 2.98 -11.52
C GLN A 169 -1.88 4.11 -10.48
N ILE A 170 -0.70 4.47 -9.96
CA ILE A 170 -0.53 5.60 -9.05
C ILE A 170 -1.04 6.88 -9.70
N ASN A 171 -0.66 7.16 -10.95
CA ASN A 171 -1.13 8.33 -11.68
C ASN A 171 -2.64 8.30 -11.89
N LYS A 172 -3.21 7.14 -12.22
CA LYS A 172 -4.65 6.98 -12.32
C LYS A 172 -5.32 7.33 -10.99
N ILE A 173 -4.80 6.83 -9.87
CA ILE A 173 -5.31 7.16 -8.54
C ILE A 173 -5.18 8.66 -8.25
N VAL A 174 -4.01 9.27 -8.48
CA VAL A 174 -3.77 10.71 -8.29
C VAL A 174 -4.76 11.52 -9.13
N VAL A 175 -4.95 11.17 -10.40
CA VAL A 175 -5.90 11.85 -11.30
C VAL A 175 -7.33 11.62 -10.84
N ASP A 176 -7.71 10.41 -10.46
CA ASP A 176 -9.05 10.08 -9.96
C ASP A 176 -9.35 10.82 -8.65
N CYS A 177 -8.33 11.04 -7.80
CA CYS A 177 -8.44 11.87 -6.61
C CYS A 177 -8.66 13.33 -6.98
N ILE A 178 -7.85 13.88 -7.90
CA ILE A 178 -7.99 15.28 -8.36
C ILE A 178 -9.34 15.51 -9.05
N GLN A 179 -9.85 14.51 -9.79
CA GLN A 179 -11.14 14.56 -10.47
C GLN A 179 -12.33 14.23 -9.57
N GLY A 180 -12.10 13.86 -8.30
CA GLY A 180 -13.19 13.52 -7.37
C GLY A 180 -13.87 12.17 -7.64
N THR A 181 -13.27 11.31 -8.48
CA THR A 181 -13.86 10.03 -8.91
C THR A 181 -13.34 8.83 -8.11
N ALA A 182 -12.25 8.98 -7.34
CA ALA A 182 -11.60 7.90 -6.59
C ALA A 182 -12.53 7.16 -5.60
N LEU A 183 -13.55 7.83 -5.06
CA LEU A 183 -14.53 7.24 -4.13
C LEU A 183 -15.65 6.46 -4.82
N ASN A 184 -15.76 6.59 -6.14
CA ASN A 184 -16.85 6.03 -6.94
C ASN A 184 -16.36 4.93 -7.90
N SER A 185 -15.05 4.75 -8.04
CA SER A 185 -14.49 3.63 -8.78
C SER A 185 -14.76 2.33 -8.01
N GLY A 186 -15.45 1.37 -8.63
CA GLY A 186 -15.64 0.01 -8.07
C GLY A 186 -14.33 -0.75 -7.82
N ASP A 187 -13.21 -0.14 -8.16
CA ASP A 187 -11.84 -0.61 -7.94
C ASP A 187 -11.43 -0.61 -6.46
N PHE A 188 -12.05 0.22 -5.61
CA PHE A 188 -11.68 0.39 -4.21
C PHE A 188 -12.89 0.34 -3.26
N LYS A 189 -12.70 -0.25 -2.08
CA LYS A 189 -13.50 0.05 -0.90
C LYS A 189 -12.93 1.32 -0.27
N SER A 190 -13.77 2.32 -0.05
CA SER A 190 -13.36 3.59 0.54
C SER A 190 -13.89 3.77 1.96
N ALA A 191 -13.07 4.28 2.86
CA ALA A 191 -13.47 4.85 4.14
C ALA A 191 -12.95 6.29 4.23
N VAL A 192 -13.70 7.18 4.88
CA VAL A 192 -13.27 8.56 5.12
C VAL A 192 -13.25 8.80 6.60
N TYR A 193 -12.18 9.43 7.06
CA TYR A 193 -12.01 9.88 8.43
C TYR A 193 -11.73 11.37 8.42
N GLU A 194 -11.88 12.00 9.57
CA GLU A 194 -11.60 13.42 9.72
C GLU A 194 -10.94 13.74 11.06
N ASN A 195 -10.20 14.84 11.07
CA ASN A 195 -9.76 15.50 12.29
C ASN A 195 -10.06 17.00 12.18
N LYS A 196 -9.46 17.84 13.04
CA LYS A 196 -9.70 19.29 13.02
C LYS A 196 -9.29 19.98 11.70
N GLY A 197 -8.24 19.51 11.02
CA GLY A 197 -7.65 20.18 9.87
C GLY A 197 -7.78 19.44 8.54
N THR A 198 -7.95 18.12 8.56
CA THR A 198 -7.88 17.29 7.36
C THR A 198 -8.98 16.23 7.31
N TYR A 199 -9.31 15.82 6.08
CA TYR A 199 -9.93 14.53 5.79
C TYR A 199 -8.83 13.51 5.46
N LEU A 200 -9.05 12.25 5.83
CA LEU A 200 -8.24 11.11 5.44
C LEU A 200 -9.12 10.15 4.64
N VAL A 201 -8.82 9.96 3.37
CA VAL A 201 -9.48 8.99 2.49
C VAL A 201 -8.63 7.73 2.43
N SER A 202 -9.14 6.63 2.96
CA SER A 202 -8.51 5.31 2.90
C SER A 202 -9.16 4.48 1.81
N LEU A 203 -8.37 4.00 0.86
CA LEU A 203 -8.79 3.17 -0.27
C LEU A 203 -8.12 1.80 -0.18
N SER A 204 -8.94 0.74 -0.14
CA SER A 204 -8.47 -0.65 -0.18
C SER A 204 -8.89 -1.29 -1.51
N PRO A 205 -7.96 -1.82 -2.31
CA PRO A 205 -8.29 -2.38 -3.61
C PRO A 205 -9.20 -3.60 -3.50
N VAL A 206 -10.14 -3.72 -4.43
CA VAL A 206 -11.11 -4.82 -4.48
C VAL A 206 -10.67 -5.91 -5.44
N ASN A 207 -10.06 -5.53 -6.57
CA ASN A 207 -9.64 -6.48 -7.59
C ASN A 207 -8.20 -6.97 -7.39
N LYS A 208 -7.93 -8.20 -7.86
CA LYS A 208 -6.62 -8.86 -7.68
C LYS A 208 -5.47 -8.08 -8.31
N GLN A 209 -5.70 -7.47 -9.46
CA GLN A 209 -4.67 -6.72 -10.18
C GLN A 209 -4.17 -5.53 -9.36
N LEU A 210 -5.06 -4.79 -8.70
CA LEU A 210 -4.68 -3.67 -7.84
C LEU A 210 -4.12 -4.14 -6.51
N SER A 211 -4.65 -5.23 -5.94
CA SER A 211 -4.13 -5.78 -4.68
C SER A 211 -2.70 -6.33 -4.79
N ASP A 212 -2.28 -6.74 -6.00
CA ASP A 212 -0.89 -7.15 -6.25
C ASP A 212 0.10 -5.97 -6.14
N PHE A 213 -0.39 -4.72 -6.27
CA PHE A 213 0.42 -3.51 -6.20
C PHE A 213 0.25 -2.75 -4.88
N PHE A 214 -0.97 -2.67 -4.36
CA PHE A 214 -1.31 -1.89 -3.17
C PHE A 214 -2.07 -2.74 -2.16
N LYS A 215 -1.74 -2.59 -0.88
CA LYS A 215 -2.58 -3.05 0.23
C LYS A 215 -3.58 -1.97 0.61
N THR A 216 -3.11 -0.72 0.71
CA THR A 216 -3.92 0.45 1.05
C THR A 216 -3.32 1.68 0.37
N ILE A 217 -4.18 2.62 0.00
CA ILE A 217 -3.80 3.99 -0.36
C ILE A 217 -4.51 4.94 0.59
N GLU A 218 -3.78 5.83 1.22
CA GLU A 218 -4.28 6.86 2.14
C GLU A 218 -4.02 8.25 1.57
N ILE A 219 -5.06 9.06 1.42
CA ILE A 219 -4.97 10.42 0.89
C ILE A 219 -5.40 11.40 1.96
N THR A 220 -4.50 12.31 2.35
CA THR A 220 -4.85 13.40 3.26
C THR A 220 -5.25 14.63 2.46
N VAL A 221 -6.43 15.16 2.75
CA VAL A 221 -7.04 16.32 2.07
C VAL A 221 -7.22 17.45 3.09
N ASP A 222 -6.80 18.67 2.73
CA ASP A 222 -6.97 19.84 3.59
C ASP A 222 -8.45 20.26 3.66
N LYS A 223 -8.98 20.53 4.86
CA LYS A 223 -10.38 20.96 5.00
C LYS A 223 -10.64 22.38 4.51
N LYS A 224 -9.61 23.22 4.40
CA LYS A 224 -9.75 24.63 4.00
C LYS A 224 -10.06 24.77 2.52
N ASP A 225 -9.38 23.99 1.69
CA ASP A 225 -9.43 24.14 0.23
C ASP A 225 -9.64 22.81 -0.53
N TYR A 226 -9.79 21.69 0.19
CA TYR A 226 -9.93 20.35 -0.37
C TYR A 226 -8.77 19.92 -1.28
N SER A 227 -7.61 20.57 -1.14
CA SER A 227 -6.39 20.17 -1.85
C SER A 227 -5.75 18.95 -1.20
N VAL A 228 -5.10 18.12 -2.02
CA VAL A 228 -4.37 16.95 -1.54
C VAL A 228 -3.05 17.39 -0.90
N ASN A 229 -2.83 16.98 0.34
CA ASN A 229 -1.60 17.20 1.09
C ASN A 229 -0.62 16.05 0.91
N THR A 230 -1.08 14.83 1.14
CA THR A 230 -0.27 13.62 1.04
C THR A 230 -1.02 12.48 0.37
N ILE A 231 -0.27 11.61 -0.30
CA ILE A 231 -0.73 10.30 -0.76
C ILE A 231 0.28 9.28 -0.25
N GLU A 232 -0.16 8.41 0.65
CA GLU A 232 0.62 7.30 1.17
C GLU A 232 0.11 5.98 0.58
N MET A 233 1.03 5.14 0.14
CA MET A 233 0.74 3.87 -0.49
C MET A 233 1.49 2.78 0.26
N LEU A 234 0.75 1.87 0.88
CA LEU A 234 1.30 0.61 1.35
C LEU A 234 1.28 -0.37 0.19
N GLU A 235 2.45 -0.80 -0.26
CA GLU A 235 2.57 -1.64 -1.44
C GLU A 235 2.39 -3.13 -1.11
N GLY A 236 2.03 -3.91 -2.12
CA GLY A 236 1.89 -5.37 -2.01
C GLY A 236 3.17 -6.05 -1.52
N SER A 237 4.35 -5.50 -1.87
CA SER A 237 5.65 -5.97 -1.42
C SER A 237 5.91 -5.75 0.08
N GLY A 238 5.16 -4.87 0.74
CA GLY A 238 5.42 -4.40 2.10
C GLY A 238 6.15 -3.06 2.16
N ASP A 239 6.66 -2.55 1.03
CA ASP A 239 7.24 -1.22 0.95
C ASP A 239 6.16 -0.14 1.15
N SER A 240 6.58 1.08 1.48
CA SER A 240 5.69 2.25 1.47
C SER A 240 6.24 3.37 0.62
N THR A 241 5.35 4.04 -0.10
CA THR A 241 5.65 5.25 -0.86
C THR A 241 4.74 6.38 -0.38
N THR A 242 5.32 7.51 0.04
CA THR A 242 4.57 8.70 0.44
C THR A 242 4.92 9.87 -0.47
N LEU A 243 3.91 10.50 -1.06
CA LEU A 243 4.04 11.74 -1.83
C LEU A 243 3.51 12.91 -0.98
N HIS A 244 4.34 13.92 -0.79
CA HIS A 244 4.00 15.18 -0.11
C HIS A 244 3.94 16.31 -1.14
N PHE A 245 2.79 16.98 -1.26
CA PHE A 245 2.61 18.09 -2.18
C PHE A 245 2.69 19.44 -1.46
N THR A 246 3.58 20.32 -1.93
CA THR A 246 3.83 21.63 -1.32
C THR A 246 3.83 22.73 -2.39
N ASN A 247 3.75 24.00 -1.99
CA ASN A 247 3.73 25.14 -2.92
C ASN A 247 2.65 24.98 -4.01
N LYS A 248 1.45 24.59 -3.59
CA LYS A 248 0.32 24.30 -4.48
C LYS A 248 -0.26 25.60 -5.06
N GLU A 249 -0.30 25.69 -6.37
CA GLU A 249 -0.97 26.72 -7.14
C GLU A 249 -2.14 26.08 -7.91
N ILE A 250 -3.37 26.39 -7.48
CA ILE A 250 -4.59 25.90 -8.12
C ILE A 250 -5.00 26.85 -9.25
N ASN A 251 -5.44 26.30 -10.37
CA ASN A 251 -5.81 27.04 -11.58
C ASN A 251 -4.67 27.90 -12.15
N ALA A 252 -3.42 27.43 -11.99
CA ALA A 252 -2.24 28.06 -12.60
C ALA A 252 -2.32 28.06 -14.13
N ASN A 253 -1.80 29.11 -14.76
CA ASN A 253 -1.61 29.15 -16.21
C ASN A 253 -0.45 28.21 -16.60
N ILE A 254 -0.77 27.07 -17.21
CA ILE A 254 0.22 26.05 -17.61
C ILE A 254 0.18 25.91 -19.14
N PRO A 255 1.29 26.18 -19.85
CA PRO A 255 1.35 26.10 -21.30
C PRO A 255 1.35 24.65 -21.81
N ASP A 256 0.74 24.43 -22.97
CA ASP A 256 0.64 23.11 -23.63
C ASP A 256 2.00 22.44 -23.83
N ALA A 257 3.02 23.25 -24.16
CA ALA A 257 4.38 22.79 -24.40
C ALA A 257 5.00 22.05 -23.21
N LEU A 258 4.47 22.23 -21.99
CA LEU A 258 4.95 21.52 -20.80
C LEU A 258 4.57 20.02 -20.81
N PHE A 259 3.48 19.67 -21.51
CA PHE A 259 2.97 18.30 -21.66
C PHE A 259 3.37 17.64 -22.97
N ALA A 260 4.29 18.25 -23.72
CA ALA A 260 4.92 17.65 -24.89
C ALA A 260 6.24 16.98 -24.50
N ILE A 261 6.60 15.89 -25.20
CA ILE A 261 8.00 15.43 -25.19
C ILE A 261 8.80 16.37 -26.10
N LYS A 262 9.95 16.84 -25.60
CA LYS A 262 11.02 17.42 -26.41
C LYS A 262 12.09 16.38 -26.68
#